data_AF-A0A936WXW4-F1
#
_entry.id   AF-A0A936WXW4-F1
#
_cell.length_a   1.000
_cell.length_b   1.000
_cell.length_c   1.000
_cell.angle_alpha   90.00
_cell.angle_beta   90.00
_cell.angle_gamma   90.00
#
_symmetry.space_group_name_H-M   'P 1'
#
loop_
_entity.id
_entity.type
_entity.pdbx_description
1 polymer ?
#
loop_
_entity_poly.entity_id
_entity_poly.type
_entity_poly.pdbx_seq_one_letter_code
_entity_poly.pdbx_strand_id
1 'polypeptide(L)'
;MNISGLRGRMTTCNLDTPHFAFITNKLKLINKKMAVTGPVHPEFEGVPIPIYIPFGFFPLSQGRHSGILPPTFNASEQFGLSLDGLGYYKVINDYFDATIRANLYSYGGWNLYLTPTYRKRYKYNGSLNFALQRTRLLTNDAKNEFQDSKTFNITWAHTMDPRARPGTTFSASVNAGSTKFNQFVSNNPTRNFQNQLNSSITYTKAWANRYNLSLSATHNQNNNTGLVNLSLPNLNFNVTTLYPFQKKDFVGQPKWYEKLGIGLNSNVANQISFYDSLFSFRKIIDTIQWGAQHSIPIQLSLPPIGPSK
;
A
#
# COMPACT_ATOMS: atom_id res chain seq x y z
N MET A 1 14.20 -16.61 -34.91
CA MET A 1 15.13 -16.03 -35.88
C MET A 1 15.94 -14.96 -35.18
N ASN A 2 17.25 -15.14 -35.03
CA ASN A 2 18.15 -14.11 -34.49
C ASN A 2 18.76 -13.37 -35.67
N ILE A 3 18.71 -12.05 -35.66
CA ILE A 3 19.21 -11.22 -36.75
C ILE A 3 20.43 -10.48 -36.23
N SER A 4 21.55 -10.61 -36.93
CA SER A 4 22.76 -9.82 -36.65
C SER A 4 22.89 -8.75 -37.71
N GLY A 5 23.06 -7.49 -37.30
CA GLY A 5 23.18 -6.34 -38.19
C GLY A 5 24.49 -5.57 -37.92
N LEU A 6 25.03 -4.98 -38.99
CA LEU A 6 26.15 -4.04 -38.94
C LEU A 6 25.59 -2.62 -39.17
N ARG A 7 26.10 -1.63 -38.45
CA ARG A 7 25.65 -0.22 -38.50
C ARG A 7 24.13 -0.06 -38.25
N GLY A 8 23.72 -0.34 -37.01
CA GLY A 8 22.33 -0.19 -36.58
C GLY A 8 22.04 1.22 -36.05
N ARG A 9 20.86 1.76 -36.40
CA ARG A 9 20.27 2.96 -35.82
C ARG A 9 19.00 2.56 -35.07
N MET A 10 18.88 2.95 -33.80
CA MET A 10 17.74 2.60 -32.94
C MET A 10 17.10 3.85 -32.35
N THR A 11 15.79 4.00 -32.47
CA THR A 11 15.03 5.11 -31.89
C THR A 11 13.65 4.63 -31.45
N THR A 12 13.05 5.30 -30.46
CA THR A 12 11.63 5.13 -30.12
C THR A 12 10.78 6.28 -30.66
N CYS A 13 11.37 7.21 -31.42
CA CYS A 13 10.66 8.31 -32.07
C CYS A 13 10.18 7.85 -33.45
N ASN A 14 8.88 8.04 -33.74
CA ASN A 14 8.26 7.64 -35.00
C ASN A 14 8.29 8.74 -36.09
N LEU A 15 9.07 9.81 -35.92
CA LEU A 15 9.22 10.88 -36.90
C LEU A 15 10.25 10.50 -37.98
N ASP A 16 10.09 11.04 -39.19
CA ASP A 16 11.03 10.83 -40.32
C ASP A 16 12.47 11.23 -39.96
N THR A 17 12.60 12.33 -39.21
CA THR A 17 13.83 12.74 -38.52
C THR A 17 13.65 12.54 -37.02
N PRO A 18 14.17 11.45 -36.43
CA PRO A 18 13.98 11.22 -35.00
C PRO A 18 14.84 12.19 -34.19
N HIS A 19 14.24 12.82 -33.17
CA HIS A 19 14.92 13.77 -32.29
C HIS A 19 16.13 13.15 -31.55
N PHE A 20 16.11 11.83 -31.35
CA PHE A 20 17.24 11.08 -30.81
C PHE A 20 17.35 9.69 -31.44
N ALA A 21 18.57 9.20 -31.58
CA ALA A 21 18.85 7.83 -32.00
C ALA A 21 20.12 7.31 -31.31
N PHE A 22 20.16 6.00 -31.06
CA PHE A 22 21.36 5.31 -30.63
C PHE A 22 22.00 4.63 -31.84
N ILE A 23 23.28 4.94 -32.09
CA ILE A 23 24.03 4.43 -33.25
C ILE A 23 25.08 3.43 -32.77
N THR A 24 25.12 2.27 -33.41
CA THR A 24 26.07 1.21 -33.08
C THR A 24 26.60 0.51 -34.32
N ASN A 25 27.87 0.11 -34.29
CA ASN A 25 28.48 -0.67 -35.37
C ASN A 25 28.02 -2.13 -35.39
N LYS A 26 27.61 -2.68 -34.24
CA LYS A 26 27.24 -4.09 -34.10
C LYS A 26 25.94 -4.21 -33.32
N LEU A 27 24.94 -4.84 -33.93
CA LEU A 27 23.64 -5.08 -33.31
C LEU A 27 23.29 -6.56 -33.45
N LYS A 28 22.83 -7.18 -32.36
CA LYS A 28 22.24 -8.51 -32.37
C LYS A 28 20.81 -8.44 -31.84
N LEU A 29 19.85 -8.69 -32.71
CA LEU A 29 18.44 -8.68 -32.41
C LEU A 29 17.96 -10.11 -32.12
N ILE A 30 17.56 -10.33 -30.86
CA ILE A 30 16.93 -11.58 -30.41
C ILE A 30 15.42 -11.35 -30.49
N ASN A 31 14.80 -11.96 -31.48
CA ASN A 31 13.40 -11.71 -31.83
C ASN A 31 12.46 -11.79 -30.60
N LYS A 32 11.60 -10.77 -30.44
CA LYS A 32 10.62 -10.59 -29.36
C LYS A 32 11.19 -10.60 -27.92
N LYS A 33 12.51 -10.52 -27.73
CA LYS A 33 13.15 -10.48 -26.40
C LYS A 33 13.92 -9.20 -26.18
N MET A 34 15.02 -9.02 -26.91
CA MET A 34 15.95 -7.91 -26.68
C MET A 34 16.87 -7.70 -27.88
N ALA A 35 17.35 -6.48 -28.05
CA ALA A 35 18.45 -6.15 -28.91
C ALA A 35 19.68 -5.82 -28.05
N VAL A 36 20.81 -6.45 -28.37
CA VAL A 36 22.09 -6.23 -27.71
C VAL A 36 23.01 -5.51 -28.70
N THR A 37 23.56 -4.39 -28.29
CA THR A 37 24.51 -3.61 -29.11
C THR A 37 25.93 -3.82 -28.61
N GLY A 38 26.90 -3.68 -29.53
CA GLY A 38 28.27 -3.35 -29.14
C GLY A 38 28.36 -1.90 -28.65
N PRO A 39 29.55 -1.28 -28.74
CA PRO A 39 29.72 0.13 -28.43
C PRO A 39 28.65 0.99 -29.14
N VAL A 40 27.98 1.83 -28.37
CA VAL A 40 26.83 2.62 -28.81
C VAL A 40 26.96 4.04 -28.26
N HIS A 41 26.64 5.04 -29.08
CA HIS A 41 26.58 6.44 -28.68
C HIS A 41 25.21 7.02 -29.03
N PRO A 42 24.68 7.96 -28.23
CA PRO A 42 23.48 8.70 -28.57
C PRO A 42 23.79 9.84 -29.55
N GLU A 43 22.90 10.03 -30.52
CA GLU A 43 22.82 11.18 -31.41
C GLU A 43 21.51 11.91 -31.16
N PHE A 44 21.55 13.23 -31.02
CA PHE A 44 20.37 14.10 -30.95
C PHE A 44 20.34 14.99 -32.17
N GLU A 45 19.21 15.03 -32.90
CA GLU A 45 19.11 15.78 -34.17
C GLU A 45 20.26 15.45 -35.16
N GLY A 46 20.78 14.21 -35.13
CA GLY A 46 21.92 13.78 -35.96
C GLY A 46 23.31 14.22 -35.48
N VAL A 47 23.40 14.91 -34.34
CA VAL A 47 24.68 15.32 -33.73
C VAL A 47 25.11 14.28 -32.68
N PRO A 48 26.31 13.68 -32.80
CA PRO A 48 26.80 12.70 -31.84
C PRO A 48 27.19 13.36 -30.53
N ILE A 49 26.63 12.85 -29.43
CA ILE A 49 27.09 13.17 -28.09
C ILE A 49 28.37 12.37 -27.83
N PRO A 50 29.45 12.98 -27.30
CA PRO A 50 30.74 12.30 -27.06
C PRO A 50 30.70 11.39 -25.82
N ILE A 51 29.68 10.52 -25.73
CA ILE A 51 29.51 9.51 -24.68
C ILE A 51 29.34 8.16 -25.35
N TYR A 52 30.31 7.26 -25.13
CA TYR A 52 30.28 5.90 -25.65
C TYR A 52 29.97 4.92 -24.53
N ILE A 53 28.86 4.20 -24.69
CA ILE A 53 28.46 3.12 -23.80
C ILE A 53 29.03 1.82 -24.40
N PRO A 54 29.80 1.01 -23.65
CA PRO A 54 30.47 -0.18 -24.19
C PRO A 54 29.50 -1.25 -24.72
N PHE A 55 28.27 -1.29 -24.18
CA PHE A 55 27.19 -2.17 -24.63
C PHE A 55 25.83 -1.59 -24.22
N GLY A 56 24.82 -1.79 -25.06
CA GLY A 56 23.44 -1.39 -24.81
C GLY A 56 22.51 -2.60 -24.81
N PHE A 57 21.58 -2.64 -23.85
CA PHE A 57 20.52 -3.64 -23.77
C PHE A 57 19.16 -2.96 -23.98
N PHE A 58 18.55 -3.18 -25.14
CA PHE A 58 17.25 -2.59 -25.49
C PHE A 58 16.18 -3.69 -25.52
N PRO A 59 15.27 -3.75 -24.53
CA PRO A 59 14.21 -4.75 -24.51
C PRO A 59 13.22 -4.51 -25.67
N LEU A 60 12.88 -5.59 -26.39
CA LEU A 60 11.89 -5.59 -27.49
C LEU A 60 10.59 -6.29 -27.08
N SER A 61 10.55 -6.90 -25.89
CA SER A 61 9.35 -7.54 -25.36
C SER A 61 8.29 -6.51 -25.01
N GLN A 62 7.17 -6.55 -25.74
CA GLN A 62 5.96 -5.81 -25.39
C GLN A 62 5.21 -6.55 -24.28
N GLY A 63 4.82 -5.83 -23.22
CA GLY A 63 4.07 -6.37 -22.08
C GLY A 63 4.88 -6.48 -20.78
N ARG A 64 4.30 -7.12 -19.78
CA ARG A 64 4.85 -7.24 -18.42
C ARG A 64 6.08 -8.17 -18.41
N HIS A 65 7.26 -7.61 -18.17
CA HIS A 65 8.53 -8.36 -18.13
C HIS A 65 9.48 -7.76 -17.09
N SER A 66 10.43 -8.57 -16.60
CA SER A 66 11.43 -8.09 -15.64
C SER A 66 12.48 -7.24 -16.34
N GLY A 67 12.95 -6.17 -15.71
CA GLY A 67 13.91 -5.25 -16.32
C GLY A 67 14.48 -4.21 -15.36
N ILE A 68 15.59 -3.61 -15.77
CA ILE A 68 16.18 -2.46 -15.09
C ILE A 68 15.31 -1.23 -15.40
N LEU A 69 15.06 -0.43 -14.37
CA LEU A 69 14.34 0.82 -14.48
C LEU A 69 15.36 1.96 -14.62
N PRO A 70 15.24 2.82 -15.66
CA PRO A 70 16.19 3.89 -15.87
C PRO A 70 16.10 4.91 -14.74
N PRO A 71 17.24 5.39 -14.21
CA PRO A 71 17.25 6.46 -13.24
C PRO A 71 17.03 7.82 -13.92
N THR A 72 16.74 8.82 -13.10
CA THR A 72 16.65 10.23 -13.49
C THR A 72 17.61 11.06 -12.66
N PHE A 73 18.32 11.99 -13.31
CA PHE A 73 19.17 12.94 -12.61
C PHE A 73 18.36 14.17 -12.23
N ASN A 74 18.57 14.68 -11.02
CA ASN A 74 17.95 15.90 -10.55
C ASN A 74 18.94 16.67 -9.66
N ALA A 75 18.67 17.96 -9.41
CA ALA A 75 19.51 18.83 -8.61
C ALA A 75 18.63 19.66 -7.67
N SER A 76 19.02 19.73 -6.40
CA SER A 76 18.32 20.46 -5.35
C SER A 76 19.34 21.12 -4.43
N GLU A 77 19.08 22.33 -3.96
CA GLU A 77 19.95 23.02 -3.01
C GLU A 77 20.06 22.27 -1.66
N GLN A 78 19.03 21.55 -1.27
CA GLN A 78 18.95 20.84 0.02
C GLN A 78 19.63 19.46 0.00
N PHE A 79 19.62 18.79 -1.16
CA PHE A 79 20.09 17.41 -1.34
C PHE A 79 21.28 17.28 -2.29
N GLY A 80 21.68 18.38 -2.94
CA GLY A 80 22.68 18.42 -3.99
C GLY A 80 22.18 17.73 -5.27
N LEU A 81 23.08 17.06 -5.97
CA LEU A 81 22.76 16.23 -7.13
C LEU A 81 22.13 14.91 -6.67
N SER A 82 21.04 14.49 -7.28
CA SER A 82 20.38 13.22 -7.02
C SER A 82 20.35 12.32 -8.24
N LEU A 83 20.54 11.02 -8.01
CA LEU A 83 20.22 9.96 -8.94
C LEU A 83 18.98 9.24 -8.41
N ASP A 84 17.83 9.61 -8.93
CA ASP A 84 16.53 9.12 -8.48
C ASP A 84 16.07 7.92 -9.31
N GLY A 85 15.39 6.97 -8.68
CA GLY A 85 14.64 5.92 -9.37
C GLY A 85 15.47 4.79 -9.96
N LEU A 86 16.77 4.69 -9.63
CA LEU A 86 17.59 3.53 -9.99
C LEU A 86 16.92 2.27 -9.44
N GLY A 87 16.48 1.35 -10.30
CA GLY A 87 15.70 0.24 -9.81
C GLY A 87 15.65 -0.97 -10.71
N TYR A 88 15.04 -2.02 -10.18
CA TYR A 88 14.79 -3.25 -10.89
C TYR A 88 13.35 -3.70 -10.64
N TYR A 89 12.65 -3.98 -11.73
CA TYR A 89 11.31 -4.57 -11.70
C TYR A 89 11.42 -6.06 -11.98
N LYS A 90 10.90 -6.87 -11.06
CA LYS A 90 10.88 -8.33 -11.16
C LYS A 90 9.43 -8.81 -11.26
N VAL A 91 9.14 -9.48 -12.36
CA VAL A 91 7.94 -10.31 -12.51
C VAL A 91 8.24 -11.67 -11.90
N ILE A 92 7.51 -12.04 -10.85
CA ILE A 92 7.75 -13.28 -10.09
C ILE A 92 6.78 -14.36 -10.55
N ASN A 93 5.50 -14.02 -10.71
CA ASN A 93 4.48 -14.90 -11.30
C ASN A 93 3.34 -14.06 -11.91
N ASP A 94 2.32 -14.69 -12.49
CA ASP A 94 1.21 -14.00 -13.16
C ASP A 94 0.41 -13.05 -12.25
N TYR A 95 0.52 -13.19 -10.93
CA TYR A 95 -0.25 -12.42 -9.96
C TYR A 95 0.62 -11.61 -9.00
N PHE A 96 1.95 -11.70 -9.06
CA PHE A 96 2.88 -11.10 -8.09
C PHE A 96 4.09 -10.48 -8.81
N ASP A 97 4.33 -9.21 -8.54
CA ASP A 97 5.50 -8.44 -8.98
C ASP A 97 6.19 -7.80 -7.79
N ALA A 98 7.49 -7.52 -7.93
CA ALA A 98 8.23 -6.72 -6.98
C ALA A 98 9.06 -5.66 -7.71
N THR A 99 9.02 -4.44 -7.20
CA THR A 99 9.89 -3.36 -7.66
C THR A 99 10.82 -2.95 -6.54
N ILE A 100 12.12 -2.91 -6.80
CA ILE A 100 13.11 -2.33 -5.90
C ILE A 100 13.64 -1.06 -6.56
N ARG A 101 13.65 0.07 -5.84
CA ARG A 101 14.20 1.35 -6.30
C ARG A 101 15.08 1.95 -5.23
N ALA A 102 16.11 2.67 -5.64
CA ALA A 102 16.95 3.45 -4.78
C ALA A 102 17.13 4.86 -5.36
N ASN A 103 17.20 5.84 -4.46
CA ASN A 103 17.60 7.20 -4.78
C ASN A 103 18.90 7.47 -4.02
N LEU A 104 19.88 8.07 -4.69
CA LEU A 104 21.17 8.43 -4.10
C LEU A 104 21.35 9.94 -4.20
N TYR A 105 21.75 10.58 -3.10
CA TYR A 105 21.95 12.02 -3.01
C TYR A 105 23.44 12.32 -2.82
N SER A 106 23.96 13.36 -3.49
CA SER A 106 25.39 13.70 -3.44
C SER A 106 25.86 14.13 -2.05
N TYR A 107 24.96 14.67 -1.23
CA TYR A 107 25.24 14.98 0.17
C TYR A 107 25.27 13.74 1.09
N GLY A 108 25.10 12.53 0.56
CA GLY A 108 25.26 11.26 1.27
C GLY A 108 23.96 10.66 1.84
N GLY A 109 22.82 11.28 1.53
CA GLY A 109 21.50 10.71 1.79
C GLY A 109 21.15 9.60 0.78
N TRP A 110 20.21 8.74 1.14
CA TRP A 110 19.67 7.73 0.22
C TRP A 110 18.25 7.31 0.61
N ASN A 111 17.48 6.88 -0.39
CA ASN A 111 16.19 6.22 -0.20
C ASN A 111 16.22 4.83 -0.81
N LEU A 112 15.53 3.87 -0.20
CA LEU A 112 15.31 2.53 -0.73
C LEU A 112 13.82 2.20 -0.64
N TYR A 113 13.24 1.81 -1.76
CA TYR A 113 11.84 1.43 -1.87
C TYR A 113 11.73 -0.02 -2.31
N LEU A 114 10.97 -0.82 -1.57
CA LEU A 114 10.56 -2.17 -1.93
C LEU A 114 9.04 -2.17 -2.10
N THR A 115 8.57 -2.39 -3.33
CA THR A 115 7.15 -2.30 -3.70
C THR A 115 6.66 -3.59 -4.33
N PRO A 116 6.30 -4.61 -3.53
CA PRO A 116 5.58 -5.77 -4.02
C PRO A 116 4.11 -5.43 -4.33
N THR A 117 3.64 -5.91 -5.46
CA THR A 117 2.25 -5.77 -5.89
C THR A 117 1.68 -7.14 -6.23
N TYR A 118 0.42 -7.35 -5.87
CA TYR A 118 -0.24 -8.62 -6.09
C TYR A 118 -1.70 -8.47 -6.46
N ARG A 119 -2.09 -9.08 -7.56
CA ARG A 119 -3.43 -8.92 -8.13
C ARG A 119 -3.91 -10.18 -8.79
N LYS A 120 -5.08 -10.65 -8.38
CA LYS A 120 -5.80 -11.75 -9.02
C LYS A 120 -7.24 -11.33 -9.26
N ARG A 121 -7.62 -11.26 -10.54
CA ARG A 121 -8.96 -10.86 -10.98
C ARG A 121 -10.02 -11.72 -10.26
N TYR A 122 -11.08 -11.07 -9.77
CA TYR A 122 -12.17 -11.70 -9.03
C TYR A 122 -11.76 -12.40 -7.72
N LYS A 123 -10.59 -12.06 -7.17
CA LYS A 123 -10.14 -12.57 -5.87
C LYS A 123 -9.62 -11.48 -4.96
N TYR A 124 -8.52 -10.83 -5.33
CA TYR A 124 -7.88 -9.82 -4.49
C TYR A 124 -7.00 -8.87 -5.29
N ASN A 125 -6.78 -7.70 -4.72
CA ASN A 125 -5.85 -6.69 -5.20
C ASN A 125 -5.11 -6.09 -4.00
N GLY A 126 -3.80 -5.96 -4.08
CA GLY A 126 -3.03 -5.30 -3.05
C GLY A 126 -1.64 -4.87 -3.47
N SER A 127 -1.10 -3.93 -2.71
CA SER A 127 0.24 -3.38 -2.89
C SER A 127 0.82 -3.06 -1.52
N LEU A 128 2.06 -3.46 -1.28
CA LEU A 128 2.83 -3.03 -0.14
C LEU A 128 3.98 -2.16 -0.66
N ASN A 129 4.27 -1.08 0.03
CA ASN A 129 5.43 -0.24 -0.20
C ASN A 129 6.15 -0.05 1.12
N PHE A 130 7.41 -0.47 1.13
CA PHE A 130 8.33 -0.32 2.23
C PHE A 130 9.40 0.68 1.79
N ALA A 131 9.47 1.80 2.49
CA ALA A 131 10.41 2.87 2.24
C ALA A 131 11.39 2.98 3.41
N LEU A 132 12.68 2.90 3.12
CA LEU A 132 13.75 3.29 4.03
C LEU A 132 14.39 4.55 3.50
N GLN A 133 14.62 5.51 4.39
CA GLN A 133 15.19 6.78 4.03
C GLN A 133 16.26 7.16 5.06
N ARG A 134 17.45 7.48 4.55
CA ARG A 134 18.47 8.21 5.28
C ARG A 134 18.54 9.60 4.67
N THR A 135 17.90 10.55 5.32
CA THR A 135 17.99 11.96 4.94
C THR A 135 19.28 12.54 5.49
N ARG A 136 20.05 13.21 4.63
CA ARG A 136 21.18 14.04 5.02
C ARG A 136 21.03 15.37 4.30
N LEU A 137 20.62 16.39 5.05
CA LEU A 137 20.30 17.72 4.55
C LEU A 137 21.40 18.69 4.95
N LEU A 138 21.73 19.62 4.05
CA LEU A 138 22.59 20.75 4.39
C LEU A 138 21.80 21.71 5.30
N THR A 139 22.40 22.12 6.42
CA THR A 139 21.80 23.05 7.37
C THR A 139 22.52 24.39 7.30
N ASN A 140 21.81 25.49 7.57
CA ASN A 140 22.39 26.84 7.67
C ASN A 140 23.09 27.10 9.03
N ASP A 141 23.31 26.07 9.85
CA ASP A 141 23.89 26.19 11.19
C ASP A 141 25.40 25.92 11.14
N ALA A 142 26.21 26.90 11.57
CA ALA A 142 27.67 26.86 11.53
C ALA A 142 28.30 25.75 12.41
N LYS A 143 27.54 25.17 13.35
CA LYS A 143 28.04 24.09 14.22
C LYS A 143 27.75 22.68 13.72
N ASN A 144 26.72 22.50 12.90
CA ASN A 144 26.30 21.21 12.36
C ASN A 144 25.95 21.38 10.89
N GLU A 145 26.95 21.18 10.03
CA GLU A 145 26.83 21.32 8.57
C GLU A 145 25.72 20.44 7.97
N PHE A 146 25.46 19.27 8.57
CA PHE A 146 24.45 18.33 8.11
C PHE A 146 23.47 17.88 9.20
N GLN A 147 22.19 17.81 8.85
CA GLN A 147 21.16 17.13 9.65
C GLN A 147 20.89 15.73 9.09
N ASP A 148 21.24 14.71 9.89
CA ASP A 148 21.02 13.29 9.56
C ASP A 148 19.74 12.77 10.22
N SER A 149 18.92 12.04 9.46
CA SER A 149 17.74 11.34 9.98
C SER A 149 17.58 9.99 9.29
N LYS A 150 17.26 8.95 10.07
CA LYS A 150 16.94 7.61 9.55
C LYS A 150 15.48 7.33 9.84
N THR A 151 14.71 7.09 8.80
CA THR A 151 13.27 6.92 8.89
C THR A 151 12.83 5.76 8.02
N PHE A 152 11.71 5.16 8.39
CA PHE A 152 11.06 4.14 7.57
C PHE A 152 9.57 4.43 7.47
N ASN A 153 8.94 3.93 6.41
CA ASN A 153 7.51 3.95 6.24
C ASN A 153 7.04 2.66 5.56
N ILE A 154 5.88 2.20 5.99
CA ILE A 154 5.21 1.03 5.48
C ILE A 154 3.81 1.45 5.10
N THR A 155 3.50 1.34 3.82
CA THR A 155 2.13 1.44 3.33
C THR A 155 1.69 0.11 2.77
N TRP A 156 0.49 -0.33 3.15
CA TRP A 156 -0.08 -1.56 2.62
C TRP A 156 -1.56 -1.35 2.35
N ALA A 157 -1.94 -1.51 1.09
CA ALA A 157 -3.31 -1.49 0.63
C ALA A 157 -3.71 -2.89 0.18
N HIS A 158 -4.86 -3.36 0.64
CA HIS A 158 -5.44 -4.62 0.24
C HIS A 158 -6.95 -4.53 0.16
N THR A 159 -7.52 -5.16 -0.87
CA THR A 159 -8.96 -5.31 -1.03
C THR A 159 -9.26 -6.69 -1.62
N MET A 160 -10.14 -7.42 -0.95
CA MET A 160 -10.72 -8.65 -1.47
C MET A 160 -11.95 -8.34 -2.32
N ASP A 161 -12.12 -9.03 -3.44
CA ASP A 161 -13.34 -8.93 -4.24
C ASP A 161 -14.50 -9.64 -3.50
N PRO A 162 -15.61 -8.96 -3.18
CA PRO A 162 -16.75 -9.58 -2.50
C PRO A 162 -17.36 -10.78 -3.26
N ARG A 163 -17.19 -10.82 -4.59
CA ARG A 163 -17.63 -11.94 -5.43
C ARG A 163 -16.80 -13.21 -5.21
N ALA A 164 -15.58 -13.08 -4.72
CA ALA A 164 -14.69 -14.20 -4.47
C ALA A 164 -15.21 -15.09 -3.33
N ARG A 165 -15.80 -14.46 -2.30
CA ARG A 165 -16.47 -15.11 -1.16
C ARG A 165 -17.65 -14.25 -0.70
N PRO A 166 -18.86 -14.52 -1.21
CA PRO A 166 -20.05 -13.80 -0.79
C PRO A 166 -20.23 -13.85 0.72
N GLY A 167 -20.60 -12.71 1.32
CA GLY A 167 -20.73 -12.59 2.78
C GLY A 167 -19.38 -12.56 3.52
N THR A 168 -18.24 -12.41 2.85
CA THR A 168 -16.95 -12.15 3.50
C THR A 168 -16.24 -11.01 2.79
N THR A 169 -15.79 -10.02 3.55
CA THR A 169 -14.94 -8.95 3.02
C THR A 169 -13.69 -8.80 3.88
N PHE A 170 -12.59 -8.43 3.22
CA PHE A 170 -11.34 -8.14 3.88
C PHE A 170 -10.70 -6.95 3.18
N SER A 171 -10.36 -5.93 3.97
CA SER A 171 -9.71 -4.72 3.50
C SER A 171 -8.63 -4.31 4.48
N ALA A 172 -7.50 -3.86 3.95
CA ALA A 172 -6.44 -3.26 4.75
C ALA A 172 -5.97 -1.96 4.08
N SER A 173 -5.78 -0.94 4.90
CA SER A 173 -5.20 0.34 4.55
C SER A 173 -4.26 0.71 5.68
N VAL A 174 -3.03 0.22 5.62
CA VAL A 174 -1.99 0.48 6.63
C VAL A 174 -1.09 1.60 6.14
N ASN A 175 -0.83 2.56 7.01
CA ASN A 175 0.21 3.56 6.87
C ASN A 175 0.84 3.75 8.24
N ALA A 176 2.03 3.17 8.42
CA ALA A 176 2.78 3.19 9.67
C ALA A 176 4.24 3.50 9.36
N GLY A 177 4.94 4.20 10.25
CA GLY A 177 6.31 4.59 10.00
C GLY A 177 6.88 5.43 11.13
N SER A 178 8.15 5.79 10.99
CA SER A 178 8.83 6.67 11.94
C SER A 178 8.12 8.03 12.00
N THR A 179 7.97 8.58 13.20
CA THR A 179 7.37 9.90 13.43
C THR A 179 8.06 11.01 12.62
N LYS A 180 9.38 10.89 12.39
CA LYS A 180 10.17 11.84 11.61
C LYS A 180 10.13 11.60 10.09
N PHE A 181 9.45 10.57 9.60
CA PHE A 181 9.47 10.20 8.16
C PHE A 181 8.93 11.33 7.28
N ASN A 182 7.83 11.97 7.68
CA ASN A 182 7.23 13.06 6.92
C ASN A 182 7.87 14.43 7.21
N GLN A 183 8.84 14.55 8.14
CA GLN A 183 9.40 15.87 8.52
C GLN A 183 10.34 16.46 7.47
N PHE A 184 10.90 15.62 6.59
CA PHE A 184 11.96 16.00 5.66
C PHE A 184 11.61 15.69 4.20
N VAL A 185 10.31 15.72 3.85
CA VAL A 185 9.89 15.52 2.46
C VAL A 185 10.10 16.81 1.69
N SER A 186 11.13 16.83 0.85
CA SER A 186 11.35 17.92 -0.12
C SER A 186 10.15 17.96 -1.07
N ASN A 187 9.61 19.16 -1.30
CA ASN A 187 8.49 19.47 -2.21
C ASN A 187 7.05 19.26 -1.72
N ASN A 188 6.79 18.97 -0.43
CA ASN A 188 5.41 18.98 0.08
C ASN A 188 5.30 19.51 1.52
N PRO A 189 5.23 20.85 1.71
CA PRO A 189 5.10 21.44 3.04
C PRO A 189 3.82 21.00 3.76
N THR A 190 2.73 20.70 3.04
CA THR A 190 1.49 20.18 3.66
C THR A 190 1.67 18.80 4.28
N ARG A 191 2.47 17.90 3.66
CA ARG A 191 2.85 16.60 4.25
C ARG A 191 3.76 16.74 5.46
N ASN A 192 4.60 17.78 5.49
CA ASN A 192 5.44 18.09 6.66
C ASN A 192 4.59 18.53 7.87
N PHE A 193 3.38 19.07 7.63
CA PHE A 193 2.42 19.48 8.68
C PHE A 193 1.32 18.45 9.00
N GLN A 194 0.83 17.67 8.03
CA GLN A 194 -0.15 16.59 8.23
C GLN A 194 0.53 15.33 8.78
N ASN A 195 0.86 15.40 10.06
CA ASN A 195 1.66 14.43 10.77
C ASN A 195 0.81 13.33 11.43
N GLN A 196 -0.21 12.82 10.72
CA GLN A 196 -1.07 11.74 11.21
C GLN A 196 -0.96 10.49 10.33
N LEU A 197 -0.46 9.40 10.91
CA LEU A 197 -0.38 8.10 10.27
C LEU A 197 -1.53 7.22 10.75
N ASN A 198 -2.40 6.83 9.81
CA ASN A 198 -3.59 6.05 10.10
C ASN A 198 -3.50 4.69 9.42
N SER A 199 -3.81 3.65 10.16
CA SER A 199 -3.97 2.30 9.61
C SER A 199 -5.31 1.73 10.02
N SER A 200 -5.97 1.05 9.09
CA SER A 200 -7.18 0.28 9.37
C SER A 200 -7.08 -1.08 8.67
N ILE A 201 -7.39 -2.14 9.42
CA ILE A 201 -7.58 -3.48 8.88
C ILE A 201 -8.97 -3.89 9.30
N THR A 202 -9.76 -4.40 8.37
CA THR A 202 -11.14 -4.79 8.62
C THR A 202 -11.42 -6.11 7.94
N TYR A 203 -12.03 -7.01 8.69
CA TYR A 203 -12.54 -8.28 8.24
C TYR A 203 -14.00 -8.37 8.66
N THR A 204 -14.89 -8.59 7.71
CA THR A 204 -16.30 -8.82 8.01
C THR A 204 -16.78 -10.13 7.43
N LYS A 205 -17.64 -10.82 8.17
CA LYS A 205 -18.29 -12.04 7.74
C LYS A 205 -19.76 -12.01 8.12
N ALA A 206 -20.61 -12.08 7.11
CA ALA A 206 -22.05 -12.18 7.24
C ALA A 206 -22.50 -13.59 6.81
N TRP A 207 -23.20 -14.27 7.71
CA TRP A 207 -23.81 -15.58 7.43
C TRP A 207 -25.29 -15.38 7.15
N ALA A 208 -25.65 -15.38 5.86
CA ALA A 208 -27.03 -15.35 5.37
C ALA A 208 -27.90 -14.27 6.05
N ASN A 209 -27.30 -13.11 6.34
CA ASN A 209 -27.94 -11.98 7.01
C ASN A 209 -28.51 -12.28 8.41
N ARG A 210 -28.10 -13.38 9.06
CA ARG A 210 -28.51 -13.77 10.42
C ARG A 210 -27.47 -13.46 11.48
N TYR A 211 -26.21 -13.71 11.13
CA TYR A 211 -25.06 -13.47 11.99
C TYR A 211 -24.11 -12.56 11.22
N ASN A 212 -23.57 -11.56 11.90
CA ASN A 212 -22.58 -10.65 11.36
C ASN A 212 -21.43 -10.52 12.35
N LEU A 213 -20.23 -10.84 11.89
CA LEU A 213 -18.99 -10.63 12.61
C LEU A 213 -18.19 -9.56 11.89
N SER A 214 -17.80 -8.52 12.60
CA SER A 214 -16.85 -7.51 12.14
C SER A 214 -15.67 -7.48 13.11
N LEU A 215 -14.48 -7.70 12.58
CA LEU A 215 -13.22 -7.56 13.29
C LEU A 215 -12.45 -6.41 12.66
N SER A 216 -12.03 -5.44 13.46
CA SER A 216 -11.19 -4.34 13.01
C SER A 216 -9.98 -4.12 13.89
N ALA A 217 -8.94 -3.60 13.27
CA ALA A 217 -7.72 -3.11 13.91
C ALA A 217 -7.51 -1.70 13.40
N THR A 218 -7.34 -0.73 14.29
CA THR A 218 -7.08 0.65 13.92
C THR A 218 -5.85 1.16 14.63
N HIS A 219 -5.01 1.90 13.91
CA HIS A 219 -3.85 2.58 14.45
C HIS A 219 -3.90 4.04 14.03
N ASN A 220 -3.72 4.94 14.98
CA ASN A 220 -3.64 6.37 14.78
C ASN A 220 -2.39 6.87 15.51
N GLN A 221 -1.45 7.40 14.74
CA GLN A 221 -0.22 7.96 15.27
C GLN A 221 -0.15 9.44 14.93
N ASN A 222 0.09 10.25 15.94
CA ASN A 222 0.35 11.68 15.78
C ASN A 222 1.85 11.91 15.90
N ASN A 223 2.50 12.20 14.77
CA ASN A 223 3.93 12.44 14.68
C ASN A 223 4.39 13.73 15.36
N ASN A 224 3.48 14.68 15.65
CA ASN A 224 3.84 15.91 16.38
C ASN A 224 3.99 15.63 17.88
N THR A 225 3.06 14.87 18.46
CA THR A 225 3.10 14.52 19.89
C THR A 225 3.86 13.22 20.16
N GLY A 226 4.14 12.43 19.13
CA GLY A 226 4.70 11.08 19.25
C GLY A 226 3.74 10.06 19.86
N LEU A 227 2.46 10.43 20.03
CA LEU A 227 1.44 9.55 20.60
C LEU A 227 0.95 8.55 19.56
N VAL A 228 0.96 7.28 19.93
CA VAL A 228 0.47 6.15 19.13
C VAL A 228 -0.72 5.54 19.86
N ASN A 229 -1.88 5.55 19.19
CA ASN A 229 -3.10 4.90 19.63
C ASN A 229 -3.33 3.67 18.76
N LEU A 230 -3.31 2.50 19.36
CA LEU A 230 -3.63 1.24 18.73
C LEU A 230 -4.91 0.69 19.34
N SER A 231 -5.86 0.30 18.51
CA SER A 231 -7.08 -0.35 18.94
C SER A 231 -7.27 -1.65 18.17
N LEU A 232 -6.95 -2.76 18.83
CA LEU A 232 -6.91 -4.10 18.26
C LEU A 232 -6.97 -5.15 19.37
N PRO A 233 -7.82 -6.20 19.25
CA PRO A 233 -8.93 -6.32 18.30
C PRO A 233 -10.16 -5.52 18.73
N ASN A 234 -10.86 -4.96 17.76
CA ASN A 234 -12.23 -4.49 17.88
C ASN A 234 -13.16 -5.51 17.23
N LEU A 235 -13.89 -6.25 18.04
CA LEU A 235 -14.83 -7.27 17.60
C LEU A 235 -16.25 -6.76 17.82
N ASN A 236 -17.04 -6.77 16.75
CA ASN A 236 -18.48 -6.56 16.81
C ASN A 236 -19.16 -7.81 16.25
N PHE A 237 -19.96 -8.47 17.08
CA PHE A 237 -20.76 -9.61 16.70
C PHE A 237 -22.23 -9.29 16.92
N ASN A 238 -23.00 -9.34 15.83
CA ASN A 238 -24.41 -9.06 15.81
C ASN A 238 -25.19 -10.28 15.30
N VAL A 239 -26.28 -10.59 16.00
CA VAL A 239 -27.28 -11.57 15.58
C VAL A 239 -28.58 -10.82 15.35
N THR A 240 -29.11 -10.89 14.15
CA THR A 240 -30.42 -10.32 13.83
C THR A 240 -31.49 -11.00 14.66
N THR A 241 -32.52 -10.27 15.07
CA THR A 241 -33.58 -10.80 15.93
C THR A 241 -34.16 -12.09 15.37
N LEU A 242 -34.07 -13.15 16.17
CA LEU A 242 -34.66 -14.45 15.89
C LEU A 242 -35.97 -14.57 16.66
N TYR A 243 -36.99 -15.12 16.01
CA TYR A 243 -38.27 -15.45 16.62
C TYR A 243 -38.34 -16.97 16.80
N PRO A 244 -37.78 -17.54 17.88
CA PRO A 244 -37.58 -18.99 18.02
C PRO A 244 -38.88 -19.79 17.97
N PHE A 245 -40.00 -19.17 18.34
CA PHE A 245 -41.31 -19.84 18.35
C PHE A 245 -42.15 -19.55 17.10
N GLN A 246 -41.70 -18.67 16.20
CA GLN A 246 -42.41 -18.37 14.95
C GLN A 246 -42.21 -19.50 13.94
N LYS A 247 -43.31 -20.07 13.44
CA LYS A 247 -43.27 -21.08 12.37
C LYS A 247 -42.81 -20.45 11.04
N LYS A 248 -42.02 -21.19 10.25
CA LYS A 248 -41.50 -20.74 8.93
C LYS A 248 -42.61 -20.45 7.93
N ASP A 249 -43.59 -21.35 7.83
CA ASP A 249 -44.75 -21.21 6.98
C ASP A 249 -45.95 -20.94 7.88
N PHE A 250 -46.54 -19.74 7.74
CA PHE A 250 -47.57 -19.26 8.64
C PHE A 250 -48.87 -18.95 7.88
N VAL A 251 -49.97 -19.54 8.33
CA VAL A 251 -51.33 -19.25 7.88
C VAL A 251 -52.18 -19.03 9.13
N GLY A 252 -52.70 -17.81 9.35
CA GLY A 252 -53.56 -17.47 10.50
C GLY A 252 -53.21 -16.15 11.20
N GLN A 253 -53.55 -16.01 12.49
CA GLN A 253 -53.06 -14.93 13.36
C GLN A 253 -52.01 -15.42 14.35
N PRO A 254 -50.82 -14.79 14.43
CA PRO A 254 -49.70 -15.32 15.21
C PRO A 254 -49.97 -15.16 16.71
N LYS A 255 -49.68 -16.22 17.47
CA LYS A 255 -49.87 -16.22 18.93
C LYS A 255 -48.84 -15.31 19.59
N TRP A 256 -49.15 -14.83 20.80
CA TRP A 256 -48.28 -13.87 21.52
C TRP A 256 -46.84 -14.38 21.70
N TYR A 257 -46.66 -15.68 21.96
CA TYR A 257 -45.34 -16.28 22.16
C TYR A 257 -44.53 -16.37 20.86
N GLU A 258 -45.18 -16.39 19.70
CA GLU A 258 -44.54 -16.42 18.37
C GLU A 258 -43.96 -15.05 17.99
N LYS A 259 -44.34 -13.99 18.71
CA LYS A 259 -43.81 -12.62 18.56
C LYS A 259 -42.65 -12.30 19.49
N LEU A 260 -42.19 -13.28 20.28
CA LEU A 260 -41.02 -13.13 21.14
C LEU A 260 -39.75 -13.13 20.28
N GLY A 261 -39.11 -11.98 20.16
CA GLY A 261 -37.88 -11.78 19.41
C GLY A 261 -36.68 -11.69 20.33
N ILE A 262 -35.62 -12.45 20.03
CA ILE A 262 -34.35 -12.44 20.75
C ILE A 262 -33.25 -12.00 19.78
N GLY A 263 -32.60 -10.88 20.06
CA GLY A 263 -31.37 -10.45 19.37
C GLY A 263 -30.13 -10.62 20.25
N LEU A 264 -28.95 -10.51 19.65
CA LEU A 264 -27.69 -10.42 20.39
C LEU A 264 -26.77 -9.39 19.72
N ASN A 265 -26.21 -8.49 20.52
CA ASN A 265 -25.19 -7.55 20.10
C ASN A 265 -24.03 -7.61 21.10
N SER A 266 -22.86 -8.00 20.62
CA SER A 266 -21.65 -8.15 21.42
C SER A 266 -20.57 -7.27 20.83
N ASN A 267 -20.06 -6.32 21.60
CA ASN A 267 -18.96 -5.45 21.23
C ASN A 267 -17.79 -5.69 22.20
N VAL A 268 -16.61 -5.95 21.66
CA VAL A 268 -15.36 -6.05 22.42
C VAL A 268 -14.38 -5.10 21.78
N ALA A 269 -13.85 -4.16 22.55
CA ALA A 269 -12.89 -3.19 22.09
C ALA A 269 -11.66 -3.22 22.99
N ASN A 270 -10.49 -3.12 22.37
CA ASN A 270 -9.22 -2.99 23.07
C ASN A 270 -8.56 -1.71 22.61
N GLN A 271 -7.96 -0.96 23.53
CA GLN A 271 -7.22 0.26 23.26
C GLN A 271 -5.90 0.26 24.01
N ILE A 272 -4.85 0.67 23.30
CA ILE A 272 -3.48 0.76 23.77
C ILE A 272 -2.95 2.12 23.33
N SER A 273 -2.45 2.92 24.26
CA SER A 273 -1.91 4.24 23.97
C SER A 273 -0.50 4.34 24.54
N PHE A 274 0.48 4.63 23.69
CA PHE A 274 1.89 4.75 24.08
C PHE A 274 2.61 5.82 23.27
N TYR A 275 3.79 6.26 23.74
CA TYR A 275 4.65 7.20 23.01
C TYR A 275 5.75 6.44 22.23
N ASP A 276 6.07 6.90 21.02
CA ASP A 276 7.05 6.31 20.10
C ASP A 276 8.44 6.10 20.74
N SER A 277 8.85 6.99 21.65
CA SER A 277 10.13 6.90 22.38
C SER A 277 10.23 5.76 23.40
N LEU A 278 9.12 5.06 23.69
CA LEU A 278 9.01 4.08 24.77
C LEU A 278 8.63 2.68 24.27
N PHE A 279 8.94 2.32 23.01
CA PHE A 279 8.64 1.01 22.45
C PHE A 279 9.34 -0.12 23.24
N SER A 280 8.65 -0.62 24.25
CA SER A 280 9.02 -1.79 25.06
C SER A 280 7.78 -2.64 25.22
N PHE A 281 7.86 -3.87 24.72
CA PHE A 281 6.74 -4.81 24.68
C PHE A 281 6.08 -5.01 26.06
N ARG A 282 6.87 -4.92 27.15
CA ARG A 282 6.37 -4.99 28.53
C ARG A 282 5.48 -3.81 28.91
N LYS A 283 5.92 -2.57 28.61
CA LYS A 283 5.14 -1.35 28.90
C LYS A 283 3.86 -1.23 28.07
N ILE A 284 3.86 -1.83 26.88
CA ILE A 284 2.68 -1.90 26.00
C ILE A 284 1.61 -2.79 26.61
N ILE A 285 1.98 -3.95 27.18
CA ILE A 285 1.03 -4.86 27.84
C ILE A 285 0.42 -4.22 29.08
N ASP A 286 1.20 -3.45 29.84
CA ASP A 286 0.72 -2.79 31.07
C ASP A 286 -0.24 -1.61 30.79
N THR A 287 -0.29 -1.09 29.56
CA THR A 287 -1.17 0.02 29.15
C THR A 287 -2.40 -0.43 28.36
N ILE A 288 -2.62 -1.74 28.24
CA ILE A 288 -3.79 -2.29 27.54
C ILE A 288 -5.04 -2.02 28.38
N GLN A 289 -5.95 -1.25 27.81
CA GLN A 289 -7.32 -1.10 28.30
C GLN A 289 -8.24 -1.95 27.44
N TRP A 290 -9.03 -2.82 28.07
CA TRP A 290 -9.97 -3.69 27.38
C TRP A 290 -11.39 -3.45 27.92
N GLY A 291 -12.37 -3.46 27.02
CA GLY A 291 -13.78 -3.31 27.35
C GLY A 291 -14.62 -4.27 26.52
N ALA A 292 -15.58 -4.93 27.17
CA ALA A 292 -16.57 -5.78 26.52
C ALA A 292 -17.98 -5.37 26.96
N GLN A 293 -18.86 -5.18 25.98
CA GLN A 293 -20.27 -4.88 26.18
C GLN A 293 -21.11 -5.92 25.44
N HIS A 294 -22.02 -6.56 26.17
CA HIS A 294 -22.99 -7.51 25.61
C HIS A 294 -24.40 -6.98 25.87
N SER A 295 -25.22 -6.91 24.82
CA SER A 295 -26.61 -6.48 24.87
C SER A 295 -27.50 -7.54 24.21
N ILE A 296 -28.50 -8.00 24.95
CA ILE A 296 -29.46 -9.01 24.51
C ILE A 296 -30.84 -8.35 24.52
N PRO A 297 -31.25 -7.66 23.44
CA PRO A 297 -32.59 -7.08 23.37
C PRO A 297 -33.63 -8.20 23.23
N ILE A 298 -34.56 -8.23 24.17
CA ILE A 298 -35.76 -9.09 24.12
C ILE A 298 -36.93 -8.17 23.79
N GLN A 299 -37.61 -8.43 22.68
CA GLN A 299 -38.77 -7.66 22.25
C GLN A 299 -40.01 -8.55 22.15
N LEU A 300 -41.14 -8.05 22.68
CA LEU A 300 -42.44 -8.70 22.60
C LEU A 300 -43.47 -7.66 22.19
N SER A 301 -44.09 -7.83 21.02
CA SER A 301 -45.20 -6.98 20.58
C SER A 301 -46.53 -7.65 20.93
N LEU A 302 -47.20 -7.16 21.96
CA LEU A 302 -48.53 -7.63 22.33
C LEU A 302 -49.59 -7.01 21.41
N PRO A 303 -50.59 -7.78 20.95
CA PRO A 303 -51.71 -7.22 20.22
C PRO A 303 -52.50 -6.24 21.11
N PRO A 304 -53.14 -5.20 20.53
CA PRO A 304 -53.97 -4.27 21.29
C PRO A 304 -55.09 -5.02 22.02
N ILE A 305 -55.24 -4.76 23.31
CA ILE A 305 -56.34 -5.28 24.11
C ILE A 305 -57.59 -4.53 23.64
N GLY A 306 -58.39 -5.15 22.78
CA GLY A 306 -59.71 -4.63 22.41
C GLY A 306 -60.60 -4.53 23.65
N PRO A 307 -61.57 -3.60 23.69
CA PRO A 307 -62.39 -3.36 24.86
C PRO A 307 -63.06 -4.66 25.31
N SER A 308 -62.86 -5.03 26.57
CA SER A 308 -63.56 -6.11 27.24
C SER A 308 -65.07 -5.87 27.12
N LYS A 309 -65.74 -6.71 26.33
CA LYS A 309 -67.21 -6.82 26.35
C LYS A 309 -67.64 -7.72 27.50
#